data_AF-A0A1V5QT76-F1
#
_entry.id   AF-A0A1V5QT76-F1
#
_cell.length_a   1.000
_cell.length_b   1.000
_cell.length_c   1.000
_cell.angle_alpha   90.00
_cell.angle_beta   90.00
_cell.angle_gamma   90.00
#
_symmetry.space_group_name_H-M   'P 1'
#
loop_
_entity.id
_entity.type
_entity.pdbx_description
1 polymer ?
#
loop_
_entity_poly.entity_id
_entity_poly.type
_entity_poly.pdbx_seq_one_letter_code
_entity_poly.pdbx_strand_id
1 'polypeptide(L)'
;MNQRDDISLLLTATAFAADKHCNQRRKDKQASPYINHPIALANVLKNEGGIADAKVLAAAMLHDTIEDTDATPEELEAVFGKEIAGIVLEVTDDKSLPKAERKRLQVEHACSISHRAKLVKLADKICNLRDLLASPPAAWSEKRIEEYFDWARDVVEGLRGSNAPLERVFDALYGQRQETLKR
;
A
#
# COMPACT_ATOMS: atom_id res chain seq x y z
N MET A 1 -24.18 -11.79 -4.61
CA MET A 1 -23.05 -10.94 -5.05
C MET A 1 -22.80 -11.22 -6.52
N ASN A 2 -22.80 -10.19 -7.35
CA ASN A 2 -22.79 -10.33 -8.81
C ASN A 2 -21.33 -10.27 -9.30
N GLN A 3 -20.69 -11.43 -9.49
CA GLN A 3 -19.27 -11.52 -9.89
C GLN A 3 -18.90 -10.71 -11.14
N ARG A 4 -19.86 -10.48 -12.06
CA ARG A 4 -19.65 -9.63 -13.25
C ARG A 4 -19.38 -8.17 -12.88
N ASP A 5 -20.02 -7.69 -11.81
CA ASP A 5 -19.87 -6.30 -11.37
C ASP A 5 -18.53 -6.12 -10.63
N ASP A 6 -18.08 -7.14 -9.88
CA ASP A 6 -16.79 -7.13 -9.18
C ASP A 6 -15.60 -7.08 -10.14
N ILE A 7 -15.62 -7.87 -11.23
CA ILE A 7 -14.57 -7.82 -12.26
C ILE A 7 -14.56 -6.47 -12.95
N SER A 8 -15.73 -5.92 -13.27
CA SER A 8 -15.86 -4.62 -13.92
C SER A 8 -15.29 -3.50 -13.04
N LEU A 9 -15.56 -3.55 -11.73
CA LEU A 9 -14.99 -2.62 -10.75
C LEU A 9 -13.46 -2.68 -10.73
N LEU A 10 -12.88 -3.88 -10.66
CA LEU A 10 -11.43 -4.05 -10.62
C LEU A 10 -10.74 -3.59 -11.91
N LEU A 11 -11.32 -3.89 -13.07
CA LEU A 11 -10.81 -3.41 -14.36
C LEU A 11 -10.86 -1.88 -14.43
N THR A 12 -11.95 -1.27 -13.96
CA THR A 12 -12.10 0.19 -13.91
C THR A 12 -11.06 0.83 -12.98
N ALA A 13 -10.89 0.29 -11.76
CA ALA A 13 -9.89 0.77 -10.82
C ALA A 13 -8.46 0.62 -11.35
N THR A 14 -8.19 -0.50 -12.04
CA THR A 14 -6.88 -0.75 -12.66
C THR A 14 -6.59 0.24 -13.79
N ALA A 15 -7.56 0.48 -14.68
CA ALA A 15 -7.40 1.44 -15.76
C ALA A 15 -7.19 2.86 -15.23
N PHE A 16 -7.97 3.27 -14.22
CA PHE A 16 -7.83 4.57 -13.57
C PHE A 16 -6.45 4.74 -12.93
N ALA A 17 -6.02 3.77 -12.12
CA ALA A 17 -4.70 3.82 -11.49
C ALA A 17 -3.56 3.84 -12.52
N ALA A 18 -3.68 3.06 -13.61
CA ALA A 18 -2.68 3.02 -14.67
C ALA A 18 -2.56 4.37 -15.40
N ASP A 19 -3.68 5.05 -15.64
CA ASP A 19 -3.71 6.38 -16.25
C ASP A 19 -3.07 7.42 -15.32
N LYS A 20 -3.54 7.51 -14.06
CA LYS A 20 -3.02 8.46 -13.07
C LYS A 20 -1.53 8.29 -12.78
N HIS A 21 -1.05 7.05 -12.73
CA HIS A 21 0.35 6.74 -12.48
C HIS A 21 1.20 6.55 -13.75
N CYS A 22 0.69 6.90 -14.95
CA CYS A 22 1.35 6.58 -16.23
C CYS A 22 2.80 7.11 -16.34
N ASN A 23 3.07 8.26 -15.71
CA ASN A 23 4.39 8.90 -15.70
C ASN A 23 5.20 8.61 -14.43
N GLN A 24 4.62 7.95 -13.43
CA GLN A 24 5.31 7.63 -12.18
C GLN A 24 6.15 6.36 -12.32
N ARG A 25 7.29 6.33 -11.63
CA ARG A 25 8.22 5.17 -11.60
C ARG A 25 8.57 4.81 -10.16
N ARG A 26 8.84 3.52 -9.93
CA ARG A 26 9.43 3.04 -8.67
C ARG A 26 10.90 3.49 -8.58
N LYS A 27 11.46 3.40 -7.37
CA LYS A 27 12.83 3.83 -7.06
C LYS A 27 13.85 2.68 -7.12
N ASP A 28 13.46 1.57 -7.73
CA ASP A 28 14.33 0.45 -8.00
C ASP A 28 15.30 0.78 -9.15
N LYS A 29 16.31 -0.07 -9.37
CA LYS A 29 17.38 0.21 -10.35
C LYS A 29 16.86 0.34 -11.78
N GLN A 30 15.73 -0.29 -12.12
CA GLN A 30 15.16 -0.28 -13.46
C GLN A 30 14.16 0.87 -13.67
N ALA A 31 13.86 1.65 -12.63
CA ALA A 31 12.77 2.61 -12.62
C ALA A 31 11.49 1.99 -13.21
N SER A 32 11.03 0.89 -12.61
CA SER A 32 9.88 0.15 -13.10
C SER A 32 8.59 0.98 -13.05
N PRO A 33 7.58 0.74 -13.93
CA PRO A 33 6.31 1.46 -13.90
C PRO A 33 5.61 1.38 -12.53
N TYR A 34 5.12 2.50 -12.01
CA TYR A 34 4.56 2.54 -10.66
C TYR A 34 3.33 1.65 -10.48
N ILE A 35 2.51 1.50 -11.53
CA ILE A 35 1.30 0.65 -11.53
C ILE A 35 1.57 -0.80 -11.07
N ASN A 36 2.80 -1.29 -11.19
CA ASN A 36 3.19 -2.61 -10.70
C ASN A 36 3.01 -2.72 -9.16
N HIS A 37 3.16 -1.64 -8.40
CA HIS A 37 2.98 -1.62 -6.94
C HIS A 37 1.52 -1.82 -6.52
N PRO A 38 0.54 -1.02 -6.98
CA PRO A 38 -0.87 -1.29 -6.69
C PRO A 38 -1.33 -2.69 -7.13
N ILE A 39 -0.84 -3.20 -8.28
CA ILE A 39 -1.13 -4.58 -8.73
C ILE A 39 -0.58 -5.61 -7.74
N ALA A 40 0.68 -5.47 -7.30
CA ALA A 40 1.29 -6.36 -6.34
C ALA A 40 0.53 -6.34 -5.00
N LEU A 41 0.07 -5.17 -4.56
CA LEU A 41 -0.70 -4.98 -3.33
C LEU A 41 -2.06 -5.70 -3.40
N ALA A 42 -2.81 -5.52 -4.50
CA ALA A 42 -4.06 -6.24 -4.72
C ALA A 42 -3.85 -7.76 -4.78
N ASN A 43 -2.74 -8.21 -5.39
CA ASN A 43 -2.36 -9.62 -5.45
C ASN A 43 -2.05 -10.20 -4.05
N VAL A 44 -1.32 -9.46 -3.20
CA VAL A 44 -1.04 -9.85 -1.81
C VAL A 44 -2.35 -10.02 -1.04
N LEU A 45 -3.25 -9.04 -1.12
CA LEU A 45 -4.55 -9.11 -0.44
C LEU A 45 -5.35 -10.33 -0.89
N LYS A 46 -5.48 -10.55 -2.20
CA LYS A 46 -6.30 -11.63 -2.74
C LYS A 46 -5.72 -13.01 -2.45
N ASN A 47 -4.44 -13.21 -2.78
CA ASN A 47 -3.85 -14.54 -2.87
C ASN A 47 -3.11 -14.97 -1.59
N GLU A 48 -2.66 -14.04 -0.76
CA GLU A 48 -1.99 -14.36 0.51
C GLU A 48 -2.87 -14.02 1.71
N GLY A 49 -3.63 -12.92 1.64
CA GLY A 49 -4.57 -12.50 2.68
C GLY A 49 -5.94 -13.15 2.60
N GLY A 50 -6.27 -13.82 1.49
CA GLY A 50 -7.57 -14.46 1.26
C GLY A 50 -8.74 -13.46 1.13
N ILE A 51 -8.45 -12.20 0.80
CA ILE A 51 -9.45 -11.13 0.73
C ILE A 51 -10.28 -11.29 -0.55
N ALA A 52 -11.60 -11.42 -0.39
CA ALA A 52 -12.56 -11.51 -1.48
C ALA A 52 -13.41 -10.24 -1.67
N ASP A 53 -13.26 -9.24 -0.78
CA ASP A 53 -13.99 -7.98 -0.87
C ASP A 53 -13.45 -7.13 -2.04
N ALA A 54 -14.25 -7.02 -3.11
CA ALA A 54 -13.89 -6.27 -4.31
C ALA A 54 -13.63 -4.78 -4.04
N LYS A 55 -14.28 -4.18 -3.02
CA LYS A 55 -14.06 -2.77 -2.66
C LYS A 55 -12.69 -2.57 -2.02
N VAL A 56 -12.24 -3.52 -1.21
CA VAL A 56 -10.88 -3.50 -0.61
C VAL A 56 -9.83 -3.66 -1.70
N LEU A 57 -10.05 -4.58 -2.64
CA LEU A 57 -9.14 -4.81 -3.77
C LEU A 57 -9.11 -3.60 -4.73
N ALA A 58 -10.24 -2.93 -4.97
CA ALA A 58 -10.28 -1.70 -5.74
C ALA A 58 -9.57 -0.55 -4.99
N ALA A 59 -9.80 -0.39 -3.68
CA ALA A 59 -9.09 0.62 -2.88
C ALA A 59 -7.57 0.38 -2.87
N ALA A 60 -7.13 -0.88 -2.83
CA ALA A 60 -5.73 -1.25 -3.00
C ALA A 60 -5.14 -0.81 -4.34
N MET A 61 -5.87 -0.97 -5.44
CA MET A 61 -5.46 -0.46 -6.75
C MET A 61 -5.34 1.06 -6.79
N LEU A 62 -6.11 1.77 -5.95
CA LEU A 62 -6.24 3.23 -5.96
C LEU A 62 -5.46 3.93 -4.84
N HIS A 63 -4.84 3.20 -3.90
CA HIS A 63 -4.41 3.74 -2.60
C HIS A 63 -3.47 4.96 -2.68
N ASP A 64 -2.61 5.02 -3.69
CA ASP A 64 -1.65 6.12 -3.89
C ASP A 64 -2.14 7.19 -4.89
N THR A 65 -3.33 7.03 -5.47
CA THR A 65 -3.80 7.95 -6.53
C THR A 65 -3.99 9.36 -5.99
N ILE A 66 -4.66 9.53 -4.85
CA ILE A 66 -4.80 10.85 -4.22
C ILE A 66 -3.43 11.36 -3.72
N GLU A 67 -2.60 10.46 -3.20
CA GLU A 67 -1.34 10.84 -2.57
C GLU A 67 -0.29 11.35 -3.58
N ASP A 68 -0.15 10.68 -4.73
CA ASP A 68 0.99 10.85 -5.64
C ASP A 68 0.62 11.35 -7.05
N THR A 69 -0.66 11.61 -7.31
CA THR A 69 -1.15 12.04 -8.64
C THR A 69 -2.03 13.29 -8.53
N ASP A 70 -2.72 13.65 -9.61
CA ASP A 70 -3.71 14.74 -9.64
C ASP A 70 -5.14 14.29 -9.26
N ALA A 71 -5.31 13.02 -8.87
CA ALA A 71 -6.61 12.49 -8.48
C ALA A 71 -7.15 13.17 -7.21
N THR A 72 -8.45 13.41 -7.18
CA THR A 72 -9.12 14.05 -6.04
C THR A 72 -10.07 13.10 -5.30
N PRO A 73 -10.34 13.32 -4.01
CA PRO A 73 -11.36 12.54 -3.29
C PRO A 73 -12.73 12.57 -3.98
N GLU A 74 -13.12 13.72 -4.53
CA GLU A 74 -14.39 13.92 -5.23
C GLU A 74 -14.44 13.13 -6.55
N GLU A 75 -13.33 13.07 -7.29
CA GLU A 75 -13.20 12.23 -8.49
C GLU A 75 -13.37 10.75 -8.14
N LEU A 76 -12.70 10.28 -7.08
CA LEU A 76 -12.84 8.90 -6.64
C LEU A 76 -14.25 8.58 -6.15
N GLU A 77 -14.91 9.49 -5.43
CA GLU A 77 -16.29 9.29 -4.99
C GLU A 77 -17.26 9.24 -6.18
N ALA A 78 -17.06 10.08 -7.20
CA ALA A 78 -17.90 10.10 -8.40
C ALA A 78 -17.77 8.80 -9.22
N VAL A 79 -16.57 8.23 -9.31
CA VAL A 79 -16.30 7.04 -10.14
C VAL A 79 -16.53 5.73 -9.38
N PHE A 80 -16.10 5.65 -8.12
CA PHE A 80 -16.06 4.40 -7.35
C PHE A 80 -17.02 4.39 -6.15
N GLY A 81 -17.63 5.53 -5.84
CA GLY A 81 -18.54 5.69 -4.71
C GLY A 81 -17.82 5.93 -3.38
N LYS A 82 -18.59 6.45 -2.43
CA LYS A 82 -18.12 6.93 -1.12
C LYS A 82 -17.37 5.87 -0.29
N GLU A 83 -17.76 4.61 -0.38
CA GLU A 83 -17.09 3.54 0.39
C GLU A 83 -15.65 3.33 -0.05
N ILE A 84 -15.36 3.30 -1.36
CA ILE A 84 -14.01 3.08 -1.86
C ILE A 84 -13.17 4.34 -1.65
N ALA A 85 -13.71 5.51 -1.96
CA ALA A 85 -13.06 6.79 -1.72
C ALA A 85 -12.68 6.96 -0.23
N GLY A 86 -13.57 6.57 0.70
CA GLY A 86 -13.30 6.58 2.13
C GLY A 86 -12.11 5.71 2.54
N ILE A 87 -12.01 4.48 2.02
CA ILE A 87 -10.87 3.60 2.31
C ILE A 87 -9.56 4.22 1.79
N VAL A 88 -9.57 4.78 0.58
CA VAL A 88 -8.39 5.42 -0.02
C VAL A 88 -7.97 6.65 0.80
N LEU A 89 -8.92 7.46 1.25
CA LEU A 89 -8.64 8.61 2.13
C LEU A 89 -7.97 8.20 3.45
N GLU A 90 -8.42 7.12 4.08
CA GLU A 90 -7.83 6.63 5.34
C GLU A 90 -6.36 6.18 5.21
N VAL A 91 -5.94 5.81 4.00
CA VAL A 91 -4.56 5.36 3.71
C VAL A 91 -3.71 6.41 3.01
N THR A 92 -4.28 7.57 2.65
CA THR A 92 -3.58 8.70 2.03
C THR A 92 -2.89 9.55 3.09
N ASP A 93 -1.58 9.79 2.94
CA ASP A 93 -0.88 10.74 3.81
C ASP A 93 -1.08 12.19 3.34
N ASP A 94 -1.19 13.13 4.30
CA ASP A 94 -1.20 14.57 4.01
C ASP A 94 0.20 15.06 3.56
N LYS A 95 0.38 15.27 2.26
CA LYS A 95 1.63 15.77 1.65
C LYS A 95 2.03 17.19 2.05
N SER A 96 1.15 17.96 2.70
CA SER A 96 1.51 19.28 3.21
C SER A 96 2.43 19.20 4.44
N LEU A 97 2.43 18.05 5.14
CA LEU A 97 3.23 17.84 6.33
C LEU A 97 4.66 17.35 6.01
N PRO A 98 5.66 17.70 6.85
CA PRO A 98 7.00 17.15 6.73
C PRO A 98 7.00 15.61 6.77
N LYS A 99 7.90 14.99 6.02
CA LYS A 99 7.97 13.52 5.92
C LYS A 99 8.07 12.80 7.28
N ALA A 100 8.81 13.36 8.22
CA ALA A 100 8.93 12.79 9.57
C ALA A 100 7.59 12.80 10.31
N GLU A 101 6.81 13.86 10.13
CA GLU A 101 5.48 13.99 10.73
C GLU A 101 4.48 13.03 10.10
N ARG A 102 4.47 12.89 8.76
CA ARG A 102 3.64 11.89 8.07
C ARG A 102 3.93 10.48 8.60
N LYS A 103 5.21 10.12 8.76
CA LYS A 103 5.62 8.84 9.35
C LYS A 103 5.12 8.64 10.78
N ARG A 104 5.18 9.68 11.64
CA ARG A 104 4.68 9.65 13.02
C ARG A 104 3.17 9.41 13.04
N LEU A 105 2.41 10.16 12.24
CA LEU A 105 0.96 10.02 12.14
C LEU A 105 0.53 8.65 11.61
N GLN A 106 1.30 8.04 10.70
CA GLN A 106 1.00 6.67 10.26
C GLN A 106 1.03 5.66 11.42
N VAL A 107 1.94 5.83 12.39
CA VAL A 107 2.01 4.97 13.59
C VAL A 107 0.87 5.28 14.54
N GLU A 108 0.64 6.57 14.85
CA GLU A 108 -0.39 7.00 15.80
C GLU A 108 -1.81 6.63 15.36
N HIS A 109 -2.11 6.75 14.06
CA HIS A 109 -3.44 6.47 13.53
C HIS A 109 -3.64 5.01 13.09
N ALA A 110 -2.59 4.18 13.06
CA ALA A 110 -2.70 2.80 12.58
C ALA A 110 -3.80 2.00 13.30
N CYS A 111 -3.96 2.21 14.62
CA CYS A 111 -4.97 1.49 15.39
C CYS A 111 -6.40 1.99 15.16
N SER A 112 -6.58 3.25 14.71
CA SER A 112 -7.88 3.92 14.62
C SER A 112 -8.53 3.86 13.23
N ILE A 113 -7.77 3.56 12.17
CA ILE A 113 -8.35 3.38 10.83
C ILE A 113 -9.24 2.14 10.74
N SER A 114 -10.17 2.13 9.79
CA SER A 114 -11.12 1.07 9.54
C SER A 114 -10.44 -0.25 9.20
N HIS A 115 -11.10 -1.37 9.47
CA HIS A 115 -10.56 -2.70 9.15
C HIS A 115 -10.15 -2.84 7.68
N ARG A 116 -10.95 -2.31 6.75
CA ARG A 116 -10.65 -2.32 5.31
C ARG A 116 -9.38 -1.52 4.99
N ALA A 117 -9.21 -0.35 5.61
CA ALA A 117 -7.98 0.45 5.47
C ALA A 117 -6.76 -0.25 6.09
N LYS A 118 -6.92 -0.94 7.23
CA LYS A 118 -5.84 -1.75 7.84
C LYS A 118 -5.33 -2.83 6.88
N LEU A 119 -6.23 -3.52 6.17
CA LEU A 119 -5.84 -4.53 5.18
C LEU A 119 -4.97 -3.91 4.07
N VAL A 120 -5.42 -2.80 3.48
CA VAL A 120 -4.67 -2.10 2.42
C VAL A 120 -3.30 -1.64 2.93
N LYS A 121 -3.25 -1.01 4.11
CA LYS A 121 -2.01 -0.50 4.70
C LYS A 121 -1.03 -1.62 5.08
N LEU A 122 -1.52 -2.77 5.53
CA LEU A 122 -0.70 -3.95 5.82
C LEU A 122 -0.10 -4.53 4.52
N ALA A 123 -0.90 -4.67 3.46
CA ALA A 123 -0.42 -5.14 2.17
C ALA A 123 0.58 -4.17 1.52
N ASP A 124 0.39 -2.86 1.67
CA ASP A 124 1.38 -1.83 1.26
C ASP A 124 2.73 -2.08 1.94
N LYS A 125 2.73 -2.25 3.27
CA LYS A 125 3.99 -2.50 4.01
C LYS A 125 4.65 -3.81 3.57
N ILE A 126 3.89 -4.87 3.31
CA ILE A 126 4.41 -6.13 2.77
C ILE A 126 5.10 -5.91 1.41
N CYS A 127 4.45 -5.20 0.48
CA CYS A 127 5.02 -4.94 -0.85
C CYS A 127 6.31 -4.12 -0.75
N ASN A 128 6.29 -3.07 0.08
CA ASN A 128 7.46 -2.22 0.28
C ASN A 128 8.65 -2.97 0.90
N LEU A 129 8.42 -3.88 1.87
CA LEU A 129 9.50 -4.69 2.43
C LEU A 129 10.06 -5.69 1.41
N ARG A 130 9.21 -6.29 0.56
CA ARG A 130 9.67 -7.16 -0.55
C ARG A 130 10.56 -6.39 -1.52
N ASP A 131 10.16 -5.19 -1.89
CA ASP A 131 10.95 -4.35 -2.80
C ASP A 131 12.29 -3.95 -2.19
N LEU A 132 12.32 -3.63 -0.89
CA LEU A 132 13.57 -3.35 -0.18
C LEU A 132 14.51 -4.55 -0.10
N LEU A 133 13.98 -5.76 0.12
CA LEU A 133 14.77 -6.99 0.15
C LEU A 133 15.30 -7.38 -1.24
N ALA A 134 14.49 -7.20 -2.28
CA ALA A 134 14.83 -7.60 -3.64
C ALA A 134 15.78 -6.60 -4.33
N SER A 135 15.44 -5.32 -4.27
CA SER A 135 16.17 -4.25 -4.96
C SER A 135 16.03 -2.93 -4.18
N PRO A 136 16.80 -2.73 -3.09
CA PRO A 136 16.74 -1.50 -2.32
C PRO A 136 17.09 -0.29 -3.21
N PRO A 137 16.48 0.89 -2.96
CA PRO A 137 16.79 2.09 -3.72
C PRO A 137 18.29 2.44 -3.62
N ALA A 138 18.95 2.64 -4.76
CA ALA A 138 20.41 2.83 -4.81
C ALA A 138 20.91 4.03 -3.98
N ALA A 139 20.06 5.03 -3.75
CA ALA A 139 20.39 6.22 -2.97
C ALA A 139 20.19 6.05 -1.44
N TRP A 140 19.76 4.88 -0.96
CA TRP A 140 19.53 4.65 0.47
C TRP A 140 20.72 3.97 1.12
N SER A 141 21.23 4.56 2.20
CA SER A 141 22.19 3.90 3.10
C SER A 141 21.54 2.73 3.83
N GLU A 142 22.34 1.74 4.23
CA GLU A 142 21.94 0.64 5.12
C GLU A 142 21.13 1.11 6.33
N LYS A 143 21.61 2.12 7.05
CA LYS A 143 20.91 2.72 8.20
C LYS A 143 19.48 3.18 7.85
N ARG A 144 19.30 3.77 6.67
CA ARG A 144 17.99 4.28 6.21
C ARG A 144 17.05 3.13 5.84
N ILE A 145 17.58 2.02 5.34
CA ILE A 145 16.82 0.81 5.10
C ILE A 145 16.36 0.24 6.44
N GLU A 146 17.25 0.11 7.42
CA GLU A 146 16.91 -0.35 8.77
C GLU A 146 15.84 0.53 9.44
N GLU A 147 16.00 1.85 9.40
CA GLU A 147 15.00 2.82 9.88
C GLU A 147 13.64 2.68 9.18
N TYR A 148 13.61 2.22 7.92
CA TYR A 148 12.36 1.93 7.22
C TYR A 148 11.71 0.66 7.74
N PHE A 149 12.48 -0.42 7.95
CA PHE A 149 11.97 -1.66 8.52
C PHE A 149 11.40 -1.43 9.92
N ASP A 150 12.12 -0.70 10.78
CA ASP A 150 11.67 -0.37 12.13
C ASP A 150 10.37 0.45 12.10
N TRP A 151 10.33 1.50 11.27
CA TRP A 151 9.11 2.29 11.11
C TRP A 151 7.94 1.47 10.56
N ALA A 152 8.18 0.59 9.58
CA ALA A 152 7.14 -0.26 9.02
C ALA A 152 6.57 -1.22 10.08
N ARG A 153 7.44 -1.79 10.93
CA ARG A 153 7.01 -2.62 12.07
C ARG A 153 6.13 -1.80 13.01
N ASP A 154 6.55 -0.61 13.41
CA ASP A 154 5.80 0.22 14.36
C ASP A 154 4.40 0.58 13.82
N VAL A 155 4.27 0.83 12.51
CA VAL A 155 2.96 0.97 11.87
C VAL A 155 2.16 -0.33 11.96
N VAL A 156 2.76 -1.46 11.58
CA VAL A 156 2.08 -2.77 11.56
C VAL A 156 1.61 -3.22 12.94
N GLU A 157 2.31 -2.85 14.03
CA GLU A 157 1.85 -3.13 15.39
C GLU A 157 0.46 -2.53 15.68
N GLY A 158 0.15 -1.34 15.15
CA GLY A 158 -1.20 -0.76 15.22
C GLY A 158 -2.23 -1.43 14.30
N LEU A 159 -1.78 -2.21 13.32
CA LEU A 159 -2.62 -2.92 12.35
C LEU A 159 -2.92 -4.38 12.76
N ARG A 160 -2.24 -4.92 13.78
CA ARG A 160 -2.40 -6.31 14.25
C ARG A 160 -3.83 -6.66 14.61
N GLY A 161 -4.17 -7.94 14.46
CA GLY A 161 -5.52 -8.45 14.65
C GLY A 161 -6.46 -8.17 13.48
N SER A 162 -5.92 -7.71 12.33
CA SER A 162 -6.71 -7.47 11.12
C SER A 162 -6.67 -8.66 10.17
N ASN A 163 -5.52 -9.30 9.97
CA ASN A 163 -5.43 -10.47 9.08
C ASN A 163 -4.20 -11.31 9.42
N ALA A 164 -4.41 -12.41 10.15
CA ALA A 164 -3.34 -13.28 10.60
C ALA A 164 -2.44 -13.85 9.47
N PRO A 165 -2.96 -14.23 8.28
CA PRO A 165 -2.10 -14.59 7.15
C PRO A 165 -1.14 -13.48 6.72
N LEU A 166 -1.62 -12.26 6.47
CA LEU A 166 -0.78 -11.12 6.06
C LEU A 166 0.21 -10.72 7.16
N GLU A 167 -0.22 -10.74 8.43
CA GLU A 167 0.66 -10.48 9.57
C GLU A 167 1.86 -11.44 9.60
N ARG A 168 1.64 -12.74 9.36
CA ARG A 168 2.73 -13.72 9.25
C ARG A 168 3.66 -13.47 8.07
N VAL A 169 3.12 -13.04 6.93
CA VAL A 169 3.94 -12.67 5.76
C VAL A 169 4.83 -11.47 6.10
N PHE A 170 4.27 -10.45 6.74
CA PHE A 170 5.04 -9.28 7.18
C PHE A 170 6.15 -9.69 8.16
N ASP A 171 5.85 -10.49 9.17
CA ASP A 171 6.81 -10.94 10.18
C ASP A 171 7.99 -11.72 9.57
N ALA A 172 7.70 -12.60 8.60
CA ALA A 172 8.73 -13.34 7.88
C ALA A 172 9.67 -12.41 7.10
N LEU A 173 9.12 -11.41 6.39
CA LEU A 173 9.91 -10.42 5.64
C LEU A 173 10.74 -9.54 6.58
N TYR A 174 10.15 -9.09 7.68
CA TYR A 174 10.86 -8.29 8.68
C TYR A 174 12.02 -9.07 9.35
N GLY A 175 11.86 -10.38 9.53
CA GLY A 175 12.91 -11.28 9.99
C GLY A 175 14.13 -11.35 9.05
N GLN A 176 13.91 -11.17 7.74
CA GLN A 176 14.97 -11.19 6.72
C GLN A 176 15.73 -9.87 6.59
N ARG A 177 15.37 -8.80 7.33
CA ARG A 177 15.95 -7.45 7.15
C ARG A 177 17.48 -7.41 7.19
N GLN A 178 18.11 -8.31 7.97
CA GLN A 178 19.57 -8.43 8.11
C GLN A 178 20.26 -8.98 6.85
N GLU A 179 19.53 -9.63 5.94
CA GLU A 179 20.08 -10.09 4.65
C GLU A 179 20.35 -8.91 3.70
N THR A 180 19.54 -7.85 3.79
CA THR A 180 19.73 -6.61 3.04
C THR A 180 21.00 -5.86 3.42
N LEU A 181 21.43 -5.97 4.69
CA LEU A 181 22.59 -5.26 5.26
C LEU A 181 23.92 -5.95 4.98
N LYS A 182 23.90 -7.16 4.41
CA LYS A 182 25.10 -7.97 4.14
C LYS A 182 25.55 -7.97 2.67
N ARG A 183 24.87 -7.22 1.80
CA ARG A 183 25.12 -7.16 0.35
C ARG A 183 25.70 -5.82 -0.04
#